data_AF-A0A673AUQ8-F1
#
_entry.id   AF-A0A673AUQ8-F1
#
_cell.length_a   1.000
_cell.length_b   1.000
_cell.length_c   1.000
_cell.angle_alpha   90.00
_cell.angle_beta   90.00
_cell.angle_gamma   90.00
#
_symmetry.space_group_name_H-M   'P 1'
#
loop_
_entity.id
_entity.type
_entity.pdbx_description
1 polymer ?
#
loop_
_entity_poly.entity_id
_entity_poly.type
_entity_poly.pdbx_seq_one_letter_code
_entity_poly.pdbx_strand_id
1 'polypeptide(L)'
;MAGQMGCLSGSTTVTIVITDVNDNPPRFPQKMYQFSVSEGAAVGTPVGHVMATDADMGENTDMTYLIKEGGDLFKVTTDVETQEAVVSIKKPLDFESKRTHNVVVEAVNKHVDPRFVDLGSFRDQTIVRVSVTDIDEPPIFQPAEGKVMEVQEDAKVGALVGVVTARDPDVKNKPVRYDHLYLSKLLFFLLKAHNHVIYGGR
;
A
#
# COMPACT_ATOMS: atom_id res chain seq x y z
N MET A 1 69.30 -65.01 14.10
CA MET A 1 68.22 -64.37 13.31
C MET A 1 67.45 -63.47 14.26
N ALA A 2 67.67 -62.16 14.20
CA ALA A 2 66.98 -61.19 15.05
C ALA A 2 65.74 -60.70 14.30
N GLY A 3 64.55 -60.99 14.82
CA GLY A 3 63.28 -60.50 14.29
C GLY A 3 63.06 -59.05 14.70
N GLN A 4 63.15 -58.13 13.74
CA GLN A 4 62.82 -56.72 13.94
C GLN A 4 61.29 -56.60 13.98
N MET A 5 60.70 -56.52 15.18
CA MET A 5 59.30 -56.09 15.32
C MET A 5 59.23 -54.59 15.06
N GLY A 6 59.09 -54.20 13.80
CA GLY A 6 58.68 -52.86 13.44
C GLY A 6 57.29 -52.61 14.02
N CYS A 7 57.16 -51.59 14.86
CA CYS A 7 55.85 -51.16 15.34
C CYS A 7 55.05 -50.63 14.13
N LEU A 8 54.03 -51.38 13.71
CA LEU A 8 53.11 -50.93 12.69
C LEU A 8 52.13 -49.94 13.34
N SER A 9 52.25 -48.67 12.99
CA SER A 9 51.27 -47.65 13.33
C SER A 9 50.56 -47.18 12.07
N GLY A 10 49.24 -47.14 12.09
CA GLY A 10 48.43 -46.53 11.04
C GLY A 10 47.73 -45.28 11.57
N SER A 11 47.76 -44.20 10.80
CA SER A 11 46.97 -43.00 11.04
C SER A 11 46.02 -42.77 9.87
N THR A 12 44.80 -42.34 10.17
CA THR A 12 43.82 -41.90 9.17
C THR A 12 43.35 -40.50 9.53
N THR A 13 42.93 -39.75 8.52
CA THR A 13 42.33 -38.42 8.71
C THR A 13 40.82 -38.57 8.67
N VAL A 14 40.15 -38.14 9.73
CA VAL A 14 38.69 -38.02 9.77
C VAL A 14 38.34 -36.56 9.60
N THR A 15 37.58 -36.25 8.55
CA THR A 15 37.01 -34.92 8.36
C THR A 15 35.61 -34.91 8.95
N ILE A 16 35.40 -34.11 9.98
CA ILE A 16 34.08 -33.90 10.59
C ILE A 16 33.56 -32.57 10.04
N VAL A 17 32.43 -32.61 9.34
CA VAL A 17 31.73 -31.42 8.86
C VAL A 17 30.54 -31.17 9.78
N ILE A 18 30.49 -29.98 10.38
CA ILE A 18 29.35 -29.53 11.17
C ILE A 18 28.40 -28.80 10.23
N THR A 19 27.18 -29.30 10.09
CA THR A 19 26.11 -28.67 9.31
C THR A 19 25.22 -27.82 10.20
N ASP A 20 24.84 -26.65 9.72
CA ASP A 20 23.91 -25.75 10.39
C ASP A 20 22.50 -26.36 10.48
N VAL A 21 21.77 -26.04 11.54
CA VAL A 21 20.37 -26.45 11.76
C VAL A 21 19.55 -25.17 11.85
N ASN A 22 18.39 -25.14 11.18
CA ASN A 22 17.49 -23.98 11.25
C ASN A 22 16.83 -23.89 12.63
N ASP A 23 17.50 -23.24 13.58
CA ASP A 23 17.05 -23.08 14.96
C ASP A 23 16.88 -21.60 15.36
N ASN A 24 17.21 -20.67 14.47
CA ASN A 24 16.99 -19.24 14.69
C ASN A 24 15.76 -18.76 13.89
N PRO A 25 14.84 -18.01 14.54
CA PRO A 25 13.73 -17.40 13.83
C PRO A 25 14.17 -16.09 13.14
N PRO A 26 13.47 -15.68 12.07
CA PRO A 26 13.78 -14.43 11.39
C PRO A 26 13.40 -13.28 12.31
N ARG A 27 14.17 -12.19 12.30
CA ARG A 27 13.95 -11.02 13.18
C ARG A 27 13.93 -9.73 12.40
N PHE A 28 12.88 -8.93 12.60
CA PHE A 28 12.88 -7.57 12.11
C PHE A 28 13.70 -6.67 13.03
N PRO A 29 14.66 -5.88 12.51
CA PRO A 29 15.44 -4.95 13.32
C PRO A 29 14.59 -3.81 13.88
N GLN A 30 13.48 -3.48 13.21
CA GLN A 30 12.52 -2.48 13.66
C GLN A 30 11.14 -3.10 13.87
N LYS A 31 10.49 -2.74 14.97
CA LYS A 31 9.09 -3.13 15.25
C LYS A 31 8.08 -2.34 14.42
N MET A 32 8.50 -1.22 13.84
CA MET A 32 7.66 -0.38 13.02
C MET A 32 8.47 0.38 11.97
N TYR A 33 8.03 0.29 10.71
CA TYR A 33 8.54 1.04 9.57
C TYR A 33 7.52 2.09 9.15
N GLN A 34 7.99 3.24 8.66
CA GLN A 34 7.13 4.33 8.22
C GLN A 34 7.49 4.73 6.79
N PHE A 35 6.49 4.72 5.92
CA PHE A 35 6.61 5.15 4.52
C PHE A 35 5.48 6.12 4.17
N SER A 36 5.71 6.89 3.12
CA SER A 36 4.71 7.77 2.53
C SER A 36 4.52 7.44 1.07
N VAL A 37 3.28 7.44 0.60
CA VAL A 37 2.96 7.19 -0.81
C VAL A 37 1.85 8.12 -1.27
N SER A 38 1.94 8.56 -2.52
CA SER A 38 0.90 9.38 -3.13
C SER A 38 -0.38 8.59 -3.36
N GLU A 39 -1.54 9.21 -3.18
CA GLU A 39 -2.82 8.57 -3.49
C GLU A 39 -2.99 8.26 -4.98
N GLY A 40 -2.43 9.11 -5.85
CA GLY A 40 -2.39 8.91 -7.29
C GLY A 40 -1.32 7.90 -7.75
N ALA A 41 -0.64 7.22 -6.82
CA ALA A 41 0.29 6.16 -7.17
C ALA A 41 -0.45 4.97 -7.78
N ALA A 42 0.09 4.45 -8.88
CA ALA A 42 -0.53 3.34 -9.59
C ALA A 42 -0.51 2.04 -8.78
N VAL A 43 -1.45 1.14 -9.07
CA VAL A 43 -1.42 -0.22 -8.54
C VAL A 43 -0.12 -0.91 -8.97
N GLY A 44 0.57 -1.51 -8.01
CA GLY A 44 1.88 -2.13 -8.21
C GLY A 44 3.07 -1.25 -7.83
N THR A 45 2.87 0.05 -7.57
CA THR A 45 3.95 0.93 -7.11
C THR A 45 4.53 0.43 -5.77
N PRO A 46 5.86 0.29 -5.65
CA PRO A 46 6.51 -0.05 -4.38
C PRO A 46 6.39 1.13 -3.41
N VAL A 47 5.93 0.82 -2.20
CA VAL A 47 5.76 1.79 -1.09
C VAL A 47 7.01 1.83 -0.23
N GLY A 48 7.63 0.67 0.00
CA GLY A 48 8.81 0.55 0.84
C GLY A 48 9.29 -0.89 0.96
N HIS A 49 10.51 -1.02 1.48
CA HIS A 49 11.21 -2.29 1.67
C HIS A 49 11.40 -2.52 3.16
N VAL A 50 11.10 -3.74 3.61
CA VAL A 50 11.41 -4.18 4.97
C VAL A 50 12.15 -5.50 4.91
N MET A 51 13.09 -5.72 5.82
CA MET A 51 13.93 -6.90 5.82
C MET A 51 13.98 -7.47 7.23
N ALA A 52 13.71 -8.77 7.33
CA ALA A 52 14.04 -9.55 8.51
C ALA A 52 15.40 -10.22 8.29
N THR A 53 16.14 -10.43 9.37
CA THR A 53 17.43 -11.12 9.36
C THR A 53 17.33 -12.41 10.15
N ASP A 54 17.88 -13.48 9.59
CA ASP A 54 18.05 -14.76 10.28
C ASP A 54 19.53 -14.97 10.64
N ALA A 55 19.81 -15.59 11.78
CA ALA A 55 21.16 -15.87 12.27
C ALA A 55 21.70 -17.23 11.80
N ASP A 56 20.88 -18.05 11.15
CA ASP A 56 21.28 -19.33 10.54
C ASP A 56 22.24 -19.15 9.35
N MET A 57 22.70 -20.25 8.74
CA MET A 57 23.63 -20.21 7.60
C MET A 57 23.08 -20.87 6.33
N GLY A 58 23.44 -20.30 5.17
CA GLY A 58 23.09 -20.86 3.87
C GLY A 58 21.58 -20.87 3.61
N GLU A 59 21.06 -21.99 3.09
CA GLU A 59 19.64 -22.15 2.75
C GLU A 59 18.70 -22.07 3.96
N ASN A 60 19.23 -22.15 5.19
CA ASN A 60 18.43 -21.96 6.41
C ASN A 60 18.04 -20.48 6.62
N THR A 61 18.69 -19.54 5.93
CA THR A 61 18.33 -18.11 5.97
C THR A 61 17.21 -17.72 5.01
N ASP A 62 16.76 -18.66 4.17
CA ASP A 62 15.69 -18.42 3.21
C ASP A 62 14.35 -18.21 3.94
N MET A 63 13.78 -17.02 3.78
CA MET A 63 12.51 -16.64 4.37
C MET A 63 11.50 -16.20 3.31
N THR A 64 10.24 -16.17 3.71
CA THR A 64 9.13 -15.66 2.90
C THR A 64 8.33 -14.67 3.72
N TYR A 65 7.86 -13.63 3.05
CA TYR A 65 7.06 -12.58 3.68
C TYR A 65 5.59 -12.69 3.29
N LEU A 66 4.73 -12.40 4.25
CA LEU A 66 3.28 -12.39 4.05
C LEU A 66 2.62 -11.26 4.86
N ILE A 67 1.45 -10.80 4.40
CA ILE A 67 0.68 -9.79 5.12
C ILE A 67 -0.36 -10.48 5.99
N LYS A 68 -0.32 -10.21 7.30
CA LYS A 68 -1.33 -10.69 8.27
C LYS A 68 -2.52 -9.77 8.36
N GLU A 69 -2.29 -8.46 8.29
CA GLU A 69 -3.33 -7.42 8.39
C GLU A 69 -3.04 -6.30 7.39
N GLY A 70 -4.08 -5.75 6.77
CA GLY A 70 -3.95 -4.67 5.77
C GLY A 70 -3.75 -5.16 4.32
N GLY A 71 -3.99 -6.44 4.04
CA GLY A 71 -3.82 -7.05 2.70
C GLY A 71 -4.90 -6.69 1.66
N ASP A 72 -5.84 -5.80 2.00
CA ASP A 72 -6.89 -5.34 1.10
C ASP A 72 -6.37 -4.34 0.06
N LEU A 73 -5.53 -3.41 0.51
CA LEU A 73 -4.98 -2.31 -0.28
C LEU A 73 -3.50 -2.50 -0.62
N PHE A 74 -2.80 -3.38 0.12
CA PHE A 74 -1.38 -3.63 -0.07
C PHE A 74 -1.11 -5.12 -0.35
N LYS A 75 0.02 -5.38 -0.99
CA LYS A 75 0.59 -6.72 -1.19
C LYS A 75 2.07 -6.68 -0.82
N VAL A 76 2.63 -7.85 -0.48
CA VAL A 76 4.06 -8.02 -0.22
C VAL A 76 4.61 -9.04 -1.20
N THR A 77 5.80 -8.76 -1.74
CA THR A 77 6.57 -9.70 -2.57
C THR A 77 7.98 -9.78 -2.02
N THR A 78 8.62 -10.94 -2.13
CA THR A 78 10.02 -11.12 -1.74
C THR A 78 10.90 -10.83 -2.94
N ASP A 79 11.86 -9.93 -2.78
CA ASP A 79 12.90 -9.69 -3.78
C ASP A 79 13.88 -10.88 -3.79
N VAL A 80 14.12 -11.43 -4.96
CA VAL A 80 14.95 -12.64 -5.12
C VAL A 80 16.43 -12.34 -4.92
N GLU A 81 16.87 -11.12 -5.25
CA GLU A 81 18.27 -10.72 -5.15
C GLU A 81 18.62 -10.26 -3.74
N THR A 82 17.75 -9.46 -3.11
CA THR A 82 18.03 -8.86 -1.80
C THR A 82 17.41 -9.58 -0.60
N GLN A 83 16.49 -10.53 -0.83
CA GLN A 83 15.66 -11.16 0.22
C GLN A 83 14.84 -10.15 1.05
N GLU A 84 14.59 -8.96 0.49
CA GLU A 84 13.75 -7.94 1.12
C GLU A 84 12.27 -8.18 0.82
N ALA A 85 11.41 -7.81 1.77
CA ALA A 85 9.98 -7.71 1.55
C ALA A 85 9.64 -6.35 0.93
N VAL A 86 9.19 -6.37 -0.33
CA VAL A 86 8.71 -5.19 -1.04
C VAL A 86 7.21 -5.06 -0.81
N VAL A 87 6.81 -4.04 -0.05
CA VAL A 87 5.40 -3.69 0.14
C VAL A 87 4.97 -2.80 -1.02
N SER A 88 3.90 -3.17 -1.73
CA SER A 88 3.41 -2.45 -2.90
C SER A 88 1.89 -2.27 -2.88
N ILE A 89 1.41 -1.31 -3.67
CA ILE A 89 -0.02 -0.99 -3.78
C ILE A 89 -0.74 -2.12 -4.54
N LYS A 90 -1.87 -2.58 -4.00
CA LYS A 90 -2.76 -3.59 -4.59
C LYS A 90 -4.05 -2.98 -5.13
N LYS A 91 -4.54 -1.89 -4.54
CA LYS A 91 -5.72 -1.14 -4.98
C LYS A 91 -5.47 0.37 -4.85
N PRO A 92 -6.16 1.20 -5.64
CA PRO A 92 -6.04 2.66 -5.54
C PRO A 92 -6.24 3.13 -4.09
N LEU A 93 -5.47 4.15 -3.73
CA LEU A 93 -5.55 4.81 -2.44
C LEU A 93 -6.37 6.09 -2.60
N ASP A 94 -6.93 6.56 -1.49
CA ASP A 94 -7.79 7.73 -1.42
C ASP A 94 -7.51 8.43 -0.09
N PHE A 95 -6.93 9.62 -0.18
CA PHE A 95 -6.49 10.41 0.97
C PHE A 95 -7.67 10.92 1.80
N GLU A 96 -8.76 11.32 1.14
CA GLU A 96 -10.02 11.79 1.73
C GLU A 96 -10.68 10.67 2.55
N SER A 97 -10.63 9.44 2.04
CA SER A 97 -11.14 8.25 2.74
C SER A 97 -10.26 7.85 3.93
N LYS A 98 -8.96 7.66 3.71
CA LYS A 98 -8.05 7.19 4.78
C LYS A 98 -6.59 7.58 4.53
N ARG A 99 -6.07 8.44 5.40
CA ARG A 99 -4.69 8.97 5.31
C ARG A 99 -3.59 8.06 5.83
N THR A 100 -3.93 7.04 6.61
CA THR A 100 -2.91 6.17 7.24
C THR A 100 -3.37 4.73 7.30
N HIS A 101 -2.51 3.83 6.85
CA HIS A 101 -2.72 2.39 6.88
C HIS A 101 -1.61 1.72 7.68
N ASN A 102 -2.00 0.80 8.55
CA ASN A 102 -1.05 -0.10 9.21
C ASN A 102 -1.15 -1.46 8.49
N VAL A 103 -0.01 -1.94 8.03
CA VAL A 103 0.13 -3.25 7.39
C VAL A 103 1.01 -4.10 8.28
N VAL A 104 0.52 -5.25 8.73
CA VAL A 104 1.31 -6.18 9.55
C VAL A 104 1.99 -7.17 8.61
N VAL A 105 3.32 -7.09 8.53
CA VAL A 105 4.15 -7.99 7.72
C VAL A 105 4.76 -9.05 8.63
N GLU A 106 4.62 -10.30 8.24
CA GLU A 106 5.20 -11.47 8.91
C GLU A 106 6.30 -12.07 8.02
N ALA A 107 7.46 -12.34 8.62
CA ALA A 107 8.53 -13.12 8.02
C ALA A 107 8.46 -14.54 8.58
N VAL A 108 8.59 -15.55 7.71
CA VAL A 108 8.54 -16.97 8.06
C VAL A 108 9.69 -17.69 7.36
N ASN A 109 10.40 -18.54 8.09
CA ASN A 109 11.43 -19.40 7.50
C ASN A 109 10.80 -20.44 6.57
N LYS A 110 11.42 -20.68 5.41
CA LYS A 110 10.92 -21.71 4.48
C LYS A 110 11.16 -23.12 4.99
N HIS A 111 12.21 -23.32 5.78
CA HIS A 111 12.65 -24.63 6.24
C HIS A 111 12.75 -24.65 7.77
N VAL A 112 11.76 -25.20 8.45
CA VAL A 112 11.86 -25.47 9.90
C VAL A 112 12.08 -26.96 10.09
N ASP A 113 13.15 -27.36 10.76
CA ASP A 113 13.38 -28.77 11.06
C ASP A 113 12.29 -29.23 12.06
N PRO A 114 11.52 -30.30 11.76
CA PRO A 114 10.46 -30.80 12.62
C PRO A 114 10.88 -31.13 14.06
N ARG A 115 12.18 -31.32 14.32
CA ARG A 115 12.71 -31.55 15.67
C ARG A 115 12.69 -30.29 16.54
N PHE A 116 12.61 -29.11 15.93
CA PHE A 116 12.74 -27.83 16.60
C PHE A 116 11.45 -27.01 16.59
N VAL A 117 10.38 -27.46 15.92
CA VAL A 117 9.07 -26.79 15.84
C VAL A 117 8.44 -26.46 17.21
N ASP A 118 8.78 -27.23 18.25
CA ASP A 118 8.26 -27.04 19.61
C ASP A 118 9.03 -25.95 20.40
N LEU A 119 10.14 -25.43 19.87
CA LEU A 119 10.97 -24.42 20.54
C LEU A 119 10.45 -22.97 20.38
N GLY A 120 9.49 -22.74 19.49
CA GLY A 120 8.85 -21.42 19.38
C GLY A 120 8.25 -21.12 18.01
N SER A 121 7.85 -19.86 17.85
CA SER A 121 7.38 -19.34 16.56
C SER A 121 8.58 -18.98 15.68
N PHE A 122 8.85 -19.78 14.64
CA PHE A 122 9.82 -19.51 13.54
C PHE A 122 9.33 -18.40 12.61
N ARG A 123 8.90 -17.29 13.22
CA ARG A 123 8.31 -16.13 12.58
C ARG A 123 8.47 -14.92 13.47
N ASP A 124 8.57 -13.75 12.84
CA ASP A 124 8.48 -12.46 13.51
C ASP A 124 7.60 -11.53 12.69
N GLN A 125 7.10 -10.49 13.35
CA GLN A 125 6.18 -9.53 12.75
C GLN A 125 6.67 -8.11 12.96
N THR A 126 6.38 -7.26 11.98
CA THR A 126 6.60 -5.82 12.05
C THR A 126 5.40 -5.06 11.49
N ILE A 127 5.24 -3.81 11.90
CA ILE A 127 4.18 -2.93 11.42
C ILE A 127 4.74 -1.97 10.39
N VAL A 128 4.21 -1.99 9.18
CA VAL A 128 4.48 -1.00 8.15
C VAL A 128 3.36 0.02 8.16
N ARG A 129 3.65 1.23 8.66
CA ARG A 129 2.72 2.36 8.60
C ARG A 129 2.94 3.13 7.31
N VAL A 130 1.92 3.14 6.48
CA VAL A 130 1.88 3.86 5.21
C VAL A 130 1.03 5.12 5.40
N SER A 131 1.64 6.28 5.18
CA SER A 131 0.95 7.57 5.16
C SER A 131 0.65 7.94 3.71
N VAL A 132 -0.63 8.18 3.40
CA VAL A 132 -1.05 8.62 2.08
C VAL A 132 -0.81 10.13 1.98
N THR A 133 -0.26 10.60 0.87
CA THR A 133 -0.09 12.03 0.58
C THR A 133 -1.09 12.48 -0.47
N ASP A 134 -1.77 13.58 -0.12
CA ASP A 134 -2.78 14.32 -0.88
C ASP A 134 -2.28 14.77 -2.26
N ILE A 135 -3.12 14.62 -3.28
CA ILE A 135 -3.04 15.25 -4.59
C ILE A 135 -4.32 16.08 -4.80
N ASP A 136 -4.13 17.35 -5.16
CA ASP A 136 -5.21 18.28 -5.49
C ASP A 136 -6.18 17.72 -6.55
N GLU A 137 -7.42 17.44 -6.17
CA GLU A 137 -8.47 16.95 -7.06
C GLU A 137 -9.34 18.11 -7.60
N PRO A 138 -9.87 18.01 -8.83
CA PRO A 138 -10.80 19.02 -9.33
C PRO A 138 -12.17 18.96 -8.61
N PRO A 139 -12.89 20.10 -8.51
CA PRO A 139 -14.24 20.09 -7.95
C PRO A 139 -15.22 19.21 -8.72
N ILE A 140 -15.99 18.40 -8.00
CA ILE A 140 -17.02 17.51 -8.55
C ILE A 140 -18.43 18.08 -8.32
N PHE A 141 -19.29 18.02 -9.34
CA PHE A 141 -20.69 18.41 -9.20
C PHE A 141 -21.49 17.40 -8.35
N GLN A 142 -22.57 17.87 -7.72
CA GLN A 142 -23.47 17.08 -6.90
C GLN A 142 -24.93 17.32 -7.34
N PRO A 143 -25.62 16.31 -7.89
CA PRO A 143 -25.09 15.00 -8.28
C PRO A 143 -24.07 15.12 -9.42
N ALA A 144 -23.14 14.17 -9.49
CA ALA A 144 -22.04 14.17 -10.46
C ALA A 144 -22.51 14.05 -11.91
N GLU A 145 -23.71 13.49 -12.14
CA GLU A 145 -24.30 13.34 -13.46
C GLU A 145 -25.78 13.75 -13.47
N GLY A 146 -26.21 14.36 -14.59
CA GLY A 146 -27.60 14.28 -15.05
C GLY A 146 -28.68 15.02 -14.27
N LYS A 147 -28.36 16.13 -13.59
CA LYS A 147 -29.43 16.96 -13.00
C LYS A 147 -30.19 17.73 -14.09
N VAL A 148 -31.29 17.14 -14.55
CA VAL A 148 -32.27 17.84 -15.40
C VAL A 148 -33.01 18.85 -14.52
N MET A 149 -32.97 20.12 -14.94
CA MET A 149 -33.76 21.18 -14.32
C MET A 149 -34.80 21.65 -15.32
N GLU A 150 -36.06 21.62 -14.91
CA GLU A 150 -37.19 22.05 -15.73
C GLU A 150 -37.69 23.39 -15.23
N VAL A 151 -38.11 24.25 -16.15
CA VAL A 151 -38.77 25.52 -15.86
C VAL A 151 -39.97 25.66 -16.79
N GLN A 152 -41.09 26.17 -16.27
CA GLN A 152 -42.27 26.40 -17.11
C GLN A 152 -42.04 27.57 -18.07
N GLU A 153 -42.64 27.50 -19.26
CA GLU A 153 -42.47 28.52 -20.30
C GLU A 153 -43.04 29.90 -19.92
N ASP A 154 -43.99 29.94 -18.99
CA ASP A 154 -44.60 31.16 -18.46
C ASP A 154 -43.85 31.74 -17.24
N ALA A 155 -42.73 31.13 -16.87
CA ALA A 155 -41.91 31.58 -15.76
C ALA A 155 -41.43 33.01 -16.00
N LYS A 156 -41.61 33.85 -14.98
CA LYS A 156 -41.19 35.25 -15.02
C LYS A 156 -39.67 35.33 -15.18
N VAL A 157 -39.21 36.36 -15.88
CA VAL A 157 -37.78 36.69 -15.97
C VAL A 157 -37.17 36.78 -14.57
N GLY A 158 -36.07 36.06 -14.35
CA GLY A 158 -35.46 35.92 -13.03
C GLY A 158 -36.08 34.84 -12.14
N ALA A 159 -36.92 33.95 -12.67
CA ALA A 159 -37.36 32.76 -11.97
C ALA A 159 -36.18 31.81 -11.70
N LEU A 160 -36.17 31.19 -10.52
CA LEU A 160 -35.20 30.18 -10.15
C LEU A 160 -35.48 28.87 -10.91
N VAL A 161 -34.54 28.44 -11.75
CA VAL A 161 -34.59 27.17 -12.49
C VAL A 161 -34.08 26.03 -11.63
N GLY A 162 -33.00 26.28 -10.89
CA GLY A 162 -32.50 25.36 -9.89
C GLY A 162 -31.14 25.76 -9.35
N VAL A 163 -30.57 24.88 -8.53
CA VAL A 163 -29.29 25.09 -7.84
C VAL A 163 -28.34 23.97 -8.22
N VAL A 164 -27.14 24.32 -8.66
CA VAL A 164 -26.03 23.36 -8.83
C VAL A 164 -25.03 23.57 -7.72
N THR A 165 -24.56 22.46 -7.15
CA THR A 165 -23.51 22.47 -6.13
C THR A 165 -22.36 21.62 -6.63
N ALA A 166 -21.15 22.11 -6.49
CA ALA A 166 -19.92 21.38 -6.65
C ALA A 166 -19.14 21.45 -5.34
N ARG A 167 -18.40 20.39 -5.07
CA ARG A 167 -17.55 20.25 -3.90
C ARG A 167 -16.16 19.83 -4.38
N ASP A 168 -15.16 20.45 -3.81
CA ASP A 168 -13.78 20.04 -3.91
C ASP A 168 -13.52 18.92 -2.86
N PRO A 169 -13.09 17.72 -3.24
CA PRO A 169 -12.85 16.62 -2.31
C PRO A 169 -11.77 16.94 -1.25
N ASP A 170 -10.79 17.77 -1.61
CA ASP A 170 -9.58 18.00 -0.83
C ASP A 170 -9.84 18.56 0.59
N VAL A 171 -8.93 18.23 1.52
CA VAL A 171 -9.01 18.60 2.95
C VAL A 171 -9.11 20.10 3.20
N LYS A 172 -8.58 20.91 2.27
CA LYS A 172 -8.76 22.36 2.25
C LYS A 172 -9.76 22.73 1.15
N ASN A 173 -11.05 22.47 1.40
CA ASN A 173 -12.18 22.99 0.63
C ASN A 173 -11.84 24.36 -0.02
N LYS A 174 -11.42 24.35 -1.28
CA LYS A 174 -11.16 25.59 -2.00
C LYS A 174 -12.51 26.19 -2.39
N PRO A 175 -12.67 27.52 -2.35
CA PRO A 175 -13.92 28.13 -2.78
C PRO A 175 -14.14 27.84 -4.27
N VAL A 176 -15.13 27.00 -4.57
CA VAL A 176 -15.55 26.68 -5.94
C VAL A 176 -16.19 27.93 -6.56
N ARG A 177 -15.68 28.36 -7.71
CA ARG A 177 -16.28 29.43 -8.53
C ARG A 177 -16.96 28.82 -9.74
N TYR A 178 -18.18 29.29 -10.02
CA TYR A 178 -18.97 28.83 -11.17
C TYR A 178 -18.90 29.89 -12.28
N ASP A 179 -18.74 29.43 -13.51
CA ASP A 179 -18.84 30.26 -14.72
C ASP A 179 -19.67 29.53 -15.79
N HIS A 180 -20.21 30.27 -16.76
CA HIS A 180 -21.07 29.74 -17.81
C HIS A 180 -20.36 29.74 -19.17
N LEU A 181 -20.24 28.57 -19.79
CA LEU A 181 -19.76 28.40 -21.16
C LEU A 181 -20.96 28.12 -22.08
N TYR A 182 -21.29 29.08 -22.96
CA TYR A 182 -22.38 28.94 -23.93
C TYR A 182 -22.01 27.93 -25.04
N LEU A 183 -22.79 26.85 -25.17
CA LEU A 183 -22.60 25.85 -26.24
C LEU A 183 -23.79 25.71 -27.21
N SER A 184 -24.89 26.46 -27.02
CA SER A 184 -25.95 26.55 -28.03
C SER A 184 -26.37 28.00 -28.26
N LYS A 185 -26.44 28.40 -29.54
CA LYS A 185 -26.97 29.71 -29.99
C LYS A 185 -28.47 29.90 -29.71
N LEU A 186 -29.12 28.91 -29.09
CA LEU A 186 -30.44 29.01 -28.49
C LEU A 186 -30.29 28.58 -27.03
N LEU A 187 -30.18 29.50 -26.07
CA LEU A 187 -30.88 29.40 -24.77
C LEU A 187 -30.70 30.66 -23.90
N PHE A 188 -31.79 30.95 -23.19
CA PHE A 188 -32.10 32.17 -22.45
C PHE A 188 -31.82 32.03 -20.95
N PHE A 189 -30.62 31.65 -20.48
CA PHE A 189 -30.37 31.46 -19.03
C PHE A 189 -29.14 32.21 -18.51
N LEU A 190 -29.20 32.62 -17.23
CA LEU A 190 -28.12 33.31 -16.52
C LEU A 190 -27.73 32.53 -15.26
N LEU A 191 -26.44 32.18 -15.12
CA LEU A 191 -25.86 31.73 -13.86
C LEU A 191 -25.31 32.93 -13.07
N LYS A 192 -25.63 33.03 -11.77
CA LYS A 192 -24.95 33.99 -10.88
C LYS A 192 -23.82 33.29 -10.12
N ALA A 193 -22.59 33.70 -10.43
CA ALA A 193 -21.32 33.14 -9.94
C ALA A 193 -21.16 33.06 -8.40
N HIS A 194 -21.99 33.74 -7.61
CA HIS A 194 -21.82 33.83 -6.15
C HIS A 194 -22.79 32.99 -5.31
N ASN A 195 -23.94 32.55 -5.86
CA ASN A 195 -25.00 31.96 -5.01
C ASN A 195 -25.48 30.56 -5.47
N HIS A 196 -24.77 29.90 -6.39
CA HIS A 196 -25.15 28.54 -6.83
C HIS A 196 -26.49 28.47 -7.58
N VAL A 197 -27.05 29.63 -7.96
CA VAL A 197 -28.42 29.78 -8.45
C VAL A 197 -28.47 29.99 -9.97
N ILE A 198 -29.28 29.20 -10.67
CA ILE A 198 -29.58 29.34 -12.09
C ILE A 198 -30.90 30.09 -12.26
N TYR A 199 -30.90 31.18 -13.03
CA TYR A 199 -32.08 31.99 -13.31
C TYR A 199 -32.52 31.89 -14.77
N GLY A 200 -33.84 31.91 -14.99
CA GLY A 200 -34.45 32.16 -16.30
C GLY A 200 -34.08 33.53 -16.82
N GLY A 201 -33.42 33.57 -17.97
CA GLY A 201 -33.16 34.77 -18.76
C GLY A 201 -34.31 35.09 -19.72
N ARG A 202 -34.30 36.32 -20.24
CA ARG A 202 -35.31 36.87 -21.15
C ARG A 202 -35.29 36.23 -22.51
#